data_AF-G1UWV3-F1
#
_entry.id   AF-G1UWV3-F1
#
_cell.length_a   1.000
_cell.length_b   1.000
_cell.length_c   1.000
_cell.angle_alpha   90.00
_cell.angle_beta   90.00
_cell.angle_gamma   90.00
#
_symmetry.space_group_name_H-M   'P 1'
#
loop_
_entity.id
_entity.type
_entity.pdbx_description
1 polymer ?
#
loop_
_entity_poly.entity_id
_entity_poly.type
_entity_poly.pdbx_seq_one_letter_code
_entity_poly.pdbx_strand_id
1 'polypeptide(L)' 'MPDHVHMLVSIPPKISVSSFMGYLKGKSSLMIFDKHANLKYKFGNRKFLAEGYFVITVGL' A
#
# COMPACT_ATOMS: atom_id res chain seq x y z
N MET A 1 -13.26 9.66 -1.16
CA MET A 1 -13.26 9.10 -2.54
C MET A 1 -12.73 7.66 -2.47
N PRO A 2 -13.20 6.74 -3.32
CA PRO A 2 -12.88 5.31 -3.24
C PRO A 2 -11.52 4.95 -3.88
N ASP A 3 -10.62 5.90 -4.03
CA ASP A 3 -9.33 5.80 -4.74
C ASP A 3 -8.11 5.70 -3.81
N HIS A 4 -8.32 5.77 -2.49
CA HIS A 4 -7.27 5.70 -1.48
C HIS A 4 -7.70 4.88 -0.26
N VAL A 5 -6.71 4.44 0.52
CA VAL A 5 -6.90 3.64 1.73
C VAL A 5 -6.30 4.40 2.92
N HIS A 6 -7.10 4.57 3.98
CA HIS A 6 -6.62 5.03 5.27
C HIS A 6 -6.41 3.83 6.19
N MET A 7 -5.27 3.77 6.87
CA MET A 7 -4.95 2.69 7.81
C MET A 7 -4.37 3.28 9.09
N LEU A 8 -4.88 2.83 10.23
CA LEU A 8 -4.26 3.04 11.54
C LEU A 8 -3.45 1.79 11.89
N VAL A 9 -2.15 1.94 12.07
CA VAL A 9 -1.22 0.82 12.30
C VAL A 9 -0.28 1.11 13.45
N SER A 10 0.00 0.08 14.25
CA SER A 10 1.07 0.09 15.24
C SER A 10 2.32 -0.52 14.63
N ILE A 11 3.40 0.26 14.53
CA ILE A 11 4.68 -0.17 13.94
C ILE A 11 5.73 -0.22 15.06
N PRO A 12 6.43 -1.35 15.25
CA PRO A 12 7.55 -1.41 16.18
C PRO A 12 8.61 -0.33 15.88
N PRO A 13 9.18 0.36 16.87
CA PRO A 13 10.08 1.50 16.64
C PRO A 13 11.39 1.13 15.92
N LYS A 14 11.74 -0.16 15.92
CA LYS A 14 12.89 -0.72 15.20
C LYS A 14 12.66 -0.90 13.69
N ILE A 15 11.43 -0.72 13.22
CA ILE A 15 11.06 -0.82 11.80
C ILE A 15 10.78 0.60 11.31
N SER A 16 11.46 1.02 10.25
CA SER A 16 11.16 2.30 9.63
C SER A 16 9.79 2.27 8.94
N VAL A 17 9.08 3.38 9.01
CA VAL A 17 7.79 3.56 8.31
C VAL A 17 7.95 3.30 6.82
N SER A 18 9.05 3.73 6.21
CA SER A 18 9.31 3.52 4.79
C SER A 18 9.48 2.06 4.41
N SER A 19 10.16 1.26 5.25
CA SER A 19 10.32 -0.18 5.04
C SER A 19 8.97 -0.90 5.14
N PHE A 20 8.19 -0.58 6.18
CA PHE A 20 6.85 -1.11 6.37
C PHE A 20 5.94 -0.79 5.18
N MET A 21 5.90 0.47 4.74
CA MET A 21 5.08 0.91 3.60
C MET A 21 5.53 0.29 2.29
N GLY A 22 6.84 0.13 2.06
CA GLY A 22 7.38 -0.54 0.88
C GLY A 22 6.90 -2.00 0.78
N TYR A 23 7.01 -2.74 1.90
CA TYR A 23 6.50 -4.10 1.97
C TYR A 23 4.98 -4.16 1.77
N LEU A 24 4.23 -3.34 2.51
CA LEU A 24 2.77 -3.36 2.51
C LEU A 24 2.21 -3.05 1.11
N LYS A 25 2.68 -1.97 0.48
CA LYS A 25 2.22 -1.56 -0.86
C LYS A 25 2.63 -2.57 -1.94
N GLY A 26 3.84 -3.14 -1.84
CA GLY A 26 4.32 -4.16 -2.78
C GLY A 26 3.54 -5.46 -2.69
N LYS A 27 3.41 -6.03 -1.48
CA LYS A 27 2.69 -7.30 -1.26
C LYS A 27 1.21 -7.18 -1.56
N SER A 28 0.54 -6.11 -1.14
CA SER A 28 -0.88 -5.91 -1.45
C SER A 28 -1.12 -5.79 -2.96
N SER A 29 -0.28 -5.04 -3.68
CA SER A 29 -0.40 -4.95 -5.15
C SER A 29 -0.31 -6.32 -5.82
N LEU A 30 0.65 -7.17 -5.40
CA LEU A 30 0.77 -8.53 -5.91
C LEU A 30 -0.49 -9.36 -5.64
N MET A 31 -1.00 -9.34 -4.39
CA MET A 31 -2.20 -10.08 -4.01
C MET A 31 -3.45 -9.61 -4.76
N ILE A 32 -3.55 -8.31 -5.05
CA ILE A 32 -4.67 -7.73 -5.80
C ILE A 32 -4.65 -8.19 -7.25
N PHE A 33 -3.49 -8.19 -7.91
CA PHE A 33 -3.38 -8.68 -9.29
C PHE A 33 -3.59 -10.19 -9.40
N ASP A 34 -3.22 -10.95 -8.37
CA ASP A 34 -3.46 -12.39 -8.30
C ASP A 34 -4.97 -12.70 -8.18
N LYS A 35 -5.66 -12.02 -7.25
CA LYS A 35 -7.11 -12.22 -7.03
C LYS A 35 -7.99 -11.61 -8.12
N HIS A 36 -7.53 -10.54 -8.76
CA HIS A 36 -8.30 -9.77 -9.74
C HIS A 36 -7.52 -9.61 -11.04
N ALA A 37 -7.29 -10.74 -11.73
CA ALA A 37 -6.49 -10.79 -12.96
C ALA A 37 -6.93 -9.78 -14.04
N ASN A 38 -8.22 -9.42 -14.10
CA ASN A 38 -8.75 -8.44 -15.05
C ASN A 38 -8.18 -7.01 -14.85
N LEU A 39 -7.67 -6.69 -13.66
CA LEU A 39 -7.06 -5.39 -13.40
C LEU A 39 -5.79 -5.15 -14.22
N LYS A 40 -5.14 -6.20 -14.73
CA LYS A 40 -3.96 -6.08 -15.61
C LYS A 40 -4.25 -5.27 -16.88
N TYR A 41 -5.49 -5.31 -17.38
CA TYR A 41 -5.91 -4.57 -18.57
C TYR A 41 -6.12 -3.08 -18.27
N LYS A 42 -6.53 -2.74 -17.05
CA LYS A 42 -6.69 -1.36 -16.59
C LYS A 42 -5.38 -0.73 -16.14
N PHE A 43 -4.50 -1.54 -15.54
CA PHE A 43 -3.22 -1.11 -14.97
C PHE A 43 -2.08 -1.85 -15.67
N GLY A 44 -1.83 -1.52 -16.95
CA GLY A 44 -0.89 -2.24 -17.83
C GLY A 44 0.52 -2.43 -17.24
N ASN A 45 1.02 -1.46 -16.47
CA ASN A 45 2.33 -1.53 -15.79
C ASN A 45 2.30 -2.28 -14.45
N ARG A 46 1.18 -2.94 -14.11
CA ARG A 46 0.94 -3.62 -12.82
C ARG A 46 1.22 -2.75 -11.60
N LYS A 47 1.03 -1.43 -11.73
CA LYS A 47 1.06 -0.47 -10.61
C LYS A 47 -0.36 -0.23 -10.16
N PHE A 48 -0.73 -0.74 -8.98
CA PHE A 48 -2.07 -0.56 -8.41
C PHE A 48 -2.13 0.65 -7.46
N LEU A 49 -1.10 0.83 -6.63
CA LEU A 49 -0.99 1.92 -5.67
C LEU A 49 -0.11 3.05 -6.23
N ALA A 50 -0.39 4.29 -5.81
CA ALA A 50 0.45 5.44 -6.12
C ALA A 50 1.87 5.26 -5.55
N GLU A 51 2.87 5.97 -6.09
CA GLU A 51 4.25 5.88 -5.60
C GLU A 51 4.40 6.51 -4.20
N GLY A 52 3.76 7.65 -3.98
CA GLY A 52 3.73 8.33 -2.68
C GLY A 52 2.84 7.67 -1.63
N TYR A 53 2.98 8.11 -0.40
CA TYR A 53 2.09 7.80 0.72
C TYR A 53 2.14 8.96 1.72
N PHE A 54 1.06 9.14 2.47
CA PHE A 54 0.98 10.12 3.56
C PHE A 54 0.98 9.40 4.90
N VAL A 55 1.72 9.92 5.86
CA VAL A 55 1.79 9.39 7.22
C VAL A 55 1.67 10.54 8.20
N ILE A 56 0.85 10.33 9.22
CA ILE A 56 0.76 11.18 10.40
C ILE A 56 0.98 10.30 11.63
N THR A 57 1.78 10.78 12.58
CA THR A 57 1.95 10.12 13.87
C THR A 57 0.81 10.51 14.78
N VAL A 58 0.16 9.52 15.39
CA VAL A 58 -0.78 9.72 16.50
C VAL A 58 -0.06 9.35 17.78
N GLY A 59 0.04 10.32 18.69
CA GLY A 59 0.45 10.08 20.08
C GLY A 59 -0.75 9.68 20.94
N LEU A 60 -0.47 8.95 22.01
CA LEU A 60 -1.36 8.84 23.17
C LEU A 60 -1.11 10.02 24.11
#